data_AF-A0A838SHE9-F1
#
_entry.id   AF-A0A838SHE9-F1
#
_cell.length_a   1.000
_cell.length_b   1.000
_cell.length_c   1.000
_cell.angle_alpha   90.00
_cell.angle_beta   90.00
_cell.angle_gamma   90.00
#
_symmetry.space_group_name_H-M   'P 1'
#
loop_
_entity.id
_entity.type
_entity.pdbx_description
1 polymer ?
#
loop_
_entity_poly.entity_id
_entity_poly.type
_entity_poly.pdbx_seq_one_letter_code
_entity_poly.pdbx_strand_id
1 'polypeptide(L)'
;MNYLNFPALEAISRQSFQKTIPYPWINSPGLLTDEGYQCLVETLPDVSLFENRFGVKRAHGQQSHDRYTLEYREGLPLSSHWAQFLAELRGKAYSNFLKRLFGTRSLELNFHWHYTPNGCSVSPHCDAKHKLGSHIFYFNTKEDWDPAWGGETVILDDHGRFNRKSAPRFEDFEQSLPSTAIGNYSLLFQRLDKSWHGVRPIHCPEGHMRRVLIVVINQFSLFDRIRRVFGKSRQGY
;
A
#
# COMPACT_ATOMS: atom_id res chain seq x y z
N MET A 1 -10.25 -19.66 10.71
CA MET A 1 -10.63 -18.23 10.69
C MET A 1 -10.24 -17.66 9.34
N ASN A 2 -11.02 -16.71 8.81
CA ASN A 2 -10.63 -15.93 7.64
C ASN A 2 -10.10 -14.57 8.09
N TYR A 3 -9.07 -14.05 7.42
CA TYR A 3 -8.54 -12.70 7.70
C TYR A 3 -9.24 -11.67 6.83
N LEU A 4 -9.37 -11.94 5.53
CA LEU A 4 -10.11 -11.10 4.61
C LEU A 4 -11.61 -11.24 4.85
N ASN A 5 -12.29 -10.09 4.89
CA ASN A 5 -13.74 -10.04 4.84
C ASN A 5 -14.20 -10.13 3.38
N PHE A 6 -14.31 -11.35 2.85
CA PHE A 6 -14.70 -11.57 1.45
C PHE A 6 -16.04 -10.93 1.06
N PRO A 7 -17.12 -11.02 1.88
CA PRO A 7 -18.36 -10.29 1.60
C PRO A 7 -18.15 -8.78 1.43
N ALA A 8 -17.34 -8.14 2.30
CA ALA A 8 -17.05 -6.72 2.18
C ALA A 8 -16.26 -6.39 0.90
N LEU A 9 -15.27 -7.22 0.53
CA LEU A 9 -14.54 -7.06 -0.74
C LEU A 9 -15.46 -7.19 -1.96
N GLU A 10 -16.38 -8.16 -1.95
CA GLU A 10 -17.31 -8.40 -3.05
C GLU A 10 -18.31 -7.24 -3.22
N ALA A 11 -18.75 -6.65 -2.10
CA ALA A 11 -19.66 -5.52 -2.07
C ALA A 11 -19.08 -4.23 -2.71
N ILE A 12 -17.76 -4.11 -2.83
CA ILE A 12 -17.15 -2.94 -3.51
C ILE A 12 -17.53 -2.96 -4.99
N SER A 13 -18.34 -1.98 -5.39
CA SER A 13 -18.74 -1.77 -6.78
C SER A 13 -17.56 -1.31 -7.62
N ARG A 14 -17.26 -2.05 -8.70
CA ARG A 14 -16.31 -1.63 -9.74
C ARG A 14 -16.69 -0.26 -10.29
N GLN A 15 -17.97 -0.04 -10.57
CA GLN A 15 -18.42 1.20 -11.20
C GLN A 15 -18.19 2.40 -10.27
N SER A 16 -18.51 2.26 -8.98
CA SER A 16 -18.29 3.33 -8.00
C SER A 16 -16.80 3.61 -7.83
N PHE A 17 -15.98 2.57 -7.63
CA PHE A 17 -14.53 2.68 -7.52
C PHE A 17 -13.91 3.39 -8.73
N GLN A 18 -14.27 2.97 -9.95
CA GLN A 18 -13.73 3.55 -11.20
C GLN A 18 -14.17 5.00 -11.46
N LYS A 19 -15.25 5.46 -10.80
CA LYS A 19 -15.76 6.83 -10.94
C LYS A 19 -15.27 7.77 -9.84
N THR A 20 -14.52 7.28 -8.84
CA THR A 20 -13.96 8.13 -7.79
C THR A 20 -13.00 9.16 -8.39
N ILE A 21 -13.04 10.38 -7.86
CA ILE A 21 -12.20 11.53 -8.21
C ILE A 21 -11.26 11.78 -7.02
N PRO A 22 -9.98 12.19 -7.24
CA PRO A 22 -9.35 12.56 -8.51
C PRO A 22 -8.95 11.39 -9.42
N TYR A 23 -8.91 10.19 -8.87
CA TYR A 23 -8.69 8.94 -9.60
C TYR A 23 -9.33 7.79 -8.81
N PRO A 24 -9.42 6.55 -9.33
CA PRO A 24 -10.04 5.46 -8.60
C PRO A 24 -9.31 5.16 -7.28
N TRP A 25 -9.98 5.42 -6.16
CA TRP A 25 -9.52 5.10 -4.82
C TRP A 25 -10.71 4.80 -3.89
N ILE A 26 -10.43 4.09 -2.80
CA ILE A 26 -11.38 3.84 -1.71
C ILE A 26 -10.61 3.63 -0.40
N ASN A 27 -11.10 4.22 0.69
CA ASN A 27 -10.60 3.97 2.04
C ASN A 27 -11.74 3.35 2.87
N SER A 28 -11.69 2.03 3.06
CA SER A 28 -12.78 1.26 3.67
C SER A 28 -12.37 0.66 5.00
N PRO A 29 -13.22 0.74 6.03
CA PRO A 29 -13.08 -0.08 7.22
C PRO A 29 -13.51 -1.52 6.94
N GLY A 30 -13.01 -2.46 7.74
CA GLY A 30 -13.55 -3.82 7.84
C GLY A 30 -13.31 -4.70 6.63
N LEU A 31 -12.29 -4.42 5.81
CA LEU A 31 -11.86 -5.34 4.74
C LEU A 31 -11.08 -6.53 5.30
N LEU A 32 -10.66 -6.46 6.56
CA LEU A 32 -10.30 -7.61 7.38
C LEU A 32 -11.45 -7.92 8.35
N THR A 33 -11.58 -9.18 8.75
CA THR A 33 -12.42 -9.57 9.89
C THR A 33 -11.83 -8.97 11.18
N ASP A 34 -12.64 -8.66 12.18
CA ASP A 34 -12.14 -8.03 13.41
C ASP A 34 -11.17 -8.97 14.16
N GLU A 35 -11.48 -10.26 14.22
CA GLU A 35 -10.62 -11.28 14.82
C GLU A 35 -9.31 -11.45 14.03
N GLY A 36 -9.38 -11.48 12.69
CA GLY A 36 -8.19 -11.54 11.83
C GLY A 36 -7.33 -10.29 11.95
N TYR A 37 -7.93 -9.11 12.01
CA TYR A 37 -7.24 -7.84 12.23
C TYR A 37 -6.46 -7.86 13.55
N GLN A 38 -7.12 -8.27 14.64
CA GLN A 38 -6.49 -8.33 15.96
C GLN A 38 -5.28 -9.27 15.98
N CYS A 39 -5.41 -10.48 15.44
CA CYS A 39 -4.29 -11.42 15.36
C CYS A 39 -3.12 -10.88 14.52
N LEU A 40 -3.40 -10.11 13.45
CA LEU A 40 -2.35 -9.51 12.62
C LEU A 40 -1.63 -8.36 13.33
N VAL A 41 -2.36 -7.53 14.10
CA VAL A 41 -1.79 -6.47 14.94
C VAL A 41 -0.88 -7.07 16.02
N GLU A 42 -1.37 -8.07 16.75
CA GLU A 42 -0.64 -8.72 17.86
C GLU A 42 0.62 -9.45 17.40
N THR A 43 0.66 -9.89 16.14
CA THR A 43 1.77 -10.67 15.59
C THR A 43 2.52 -9.95 14.47
N LEU A 44 2.46 -8.62 14.43
CA LEU A 44 3.23 -7.78 13.51
C LEU A 44 4.72 -8.21 13.46
N PRO A 45 5.35 -8.27 12.28
CA PRO A 45 6.75 -8.66 12.17
C PRO A 45 7.67 -7.75 12.98
N ASP A 46 8.66 -8.32 13.67
CA ASP A 46 9.63 -7.55 14.45
C ASP A 46 10.53 -6.69 13.54
N VAL A 47 10.84 -5.46 13.97
CA VAL A 47 11.62 -4.51 13.18
C VAL A 47 13.05 -5.00 12.87
N SER A 48 13.59 -5.94 13.66
CA SER A 48 14.89 -6.59 13.39
C SER A 48 14.94 -7.36 12.08
N LEU A 49 13.78 -7.73 11.51
CA LEU A 49 13.69 -8.36 10.20
C LEU A 49 13.83 -7.36 9.03
N PHE A 50 13.74 -6.05 9.31
CA PHE A 50 13.59 -5.01 8.29
C PHE A 50 14.93 -4.43 7.86
N GLU A 51 14.99 -4.06 6.59
CA GLU A 51 16.07 -3.25 6.06
C GLU A 51 15.84 -1.77 6.38
N ASN A 52 16.89 -1.10 6.82
CA ASN A 52 16.91 0.35 7.00
C ASN A 52 17.10 1.04 5.62
N ARG A 53 16.12 1.84 5.18
CA ARG A 53 16.15 2.56 3.90
C ARG A 53 16.01 4.07 4.11
N PHE A 54 17.04 4.69 4.67
CA PHE A 54 17.07 6.13 4.99
C PHE A 54 18.06 6.89 4.08
N GLY A 55 17.76 8.15 3.75
CA GLY A 55 18.60 9.01 2.91
C GLY A 55 18.74 8.56 1.46
N VAL A 56 17.84 7.69 0.99
CA VAL A 56 17.89 7.13 -0.36
C VAL A 56 17.56 8.21 -1.40
N LYS A 57 18.50 8.46 -2.33
CA LYS A 57 18.26 9.36 -3.46
C LYS A 57 17.10 8.84 -4.33
N ARG A 58 16.11 9.69 -4.57
CA ARG A 58 14.97 9.40 -5.44
C ARG A 58 15.07 10.15 -6.76
N ALA A 59 14.36 9.64 -7.76
CA ALA A 59 14.30 10.27 -9.07
C ALA A 59 13.60 11.63 -9.01
N HIS A 60 13.87 12.49 -9.99
CA HIS A 60 13.12 13.72 -10.25
C HIS A 60 13.09 14.75 -9.09
N GLY A 61 14.07 14.69 -8.17
CA GLY A 61 14.16 15.63 -7.05
C GLY A 61 13.22 15.32 -5.88
N GLN A 62 12.60 14.14 -5.87
CA GLN A 62 11.78 13.69 -4.74
C GLN A 62 12.62 13.55 -3.47
N GLN A 63 12.02 13.87 -2.33
CA GLN A 63 12.64 13.64 -1.02
C GLN A 63 12.76 12.13 -0.77
N SER A 64 13.70 11.74 0.08
CA SER A 64 13.81 10.35 0.49
C SER A 64 12.52 9.90 1.19
N HIS A 65 12.18 8.63 1.01
CA HIS A 65 11.03 8.03 1.67
C HIS A 65 11.52 7.13 2.79
N ASP A 66 12.07 7.77 3.82
CA ASP A 66 12.78 7.15 4.93
C ASP A 66 11.86 6.24 5.74
N ARG A 67 12.26 4.98 5.90
CA ARG A 67 11.51 3.94 6.62
C ARG A 67 12.32 2.66 6.77
N TYR A 68 11.85 1.80 7.67
CA TYR A 68 12.18 0.38 7.67
C TYR A 68 11.28 -0.35 6.67
N THR A 69 11.85 -1.22 5.84
CA THR A 69 11.11 -2.04 4.86
C THR A 69 11.40 -3.52 5.03
N LEU A 70 10.35 -4.34 4.96
CA LEU A 70 10.47 -5.79 4.88
C LEU A 70 9.72 -6.23 3.62
N GLU A 71 10.46 -6.65 2.59
CA GLU A 71 9.87 -7.27 1.41
C GLU A 71 9.60 -8.74 1.69
N TYR A 72 8.39 -9.20 1.38
CA TYR A 72 8.05 -10.61 1.55
C TYR A 72 8.90 -11.48 0.62
N ARG A 73 9.49 -12.52 1.20
CA ARG A 73 10.08 -13.66 0.51
C ARG A 73 9.68 -14.95 1.23
N GLU A 74 9.72 -16.06 0.51
CA GLU A 74 9.49 -17.36 1.11
C GLU A 74 10.54 -17.64 2.20
N GLY A 75 10.11 -18.28 3.28
CA GLY A 75 10.98 -18.61 4.42
C GLY A 75 11.20 -17.50 5.45
N LEU A 76 10.57 -16.32 5.30
CA LEU A 76 10.56 -15.35 6.40
C LEU A 76 9.91 -15.96 7.67
N PRO A 77 10.47 -15.71 8.86
CA PRO A 77 9.95 -16.22 10.13
C PRO A 77 8.72 -15.42 10.58
N LEU A 78 7.66 -15.44 9.78
CA LEU A 78 6.39 -14.78 10.08
C LEU A 78 5.53 -15.68 10.98
N SER A 79 4.63 -15.07 11.75
CA SER A 79 3.62 -15.83 12.51
C SER A 79 2.73 -16.64 11.55
N SER A 80 2.10 -17.69 12.08
CA SER A 80 1.12 -18.49 11.33
C SER A 80 -0.05 -17.61 10.83
N HIS A 81 -0.40 -16.56 11.57
CA HIS A 81 -1.44 -15.61 11.19
C HIS A 81 -1.08 -14.84 9.91
N TRP A 82 0.13 -14.29 9.84
CA TRP A 82 0.62 -13.62 8.64
C TRP A 82 0.75 -14.57 7.46
N ALA A 83 1.23 -15.80 7.68
CA ALA A 83 1.32 -16.81 6.62
C ALA A 83 -0.05 -17.15 6.01
N GLN A 84 -1.07 -17.32 6.86
CA GLN A 84 -2.44 -17.59 6.41
C GLN A 84 -3.08 -16.39 5.71
N PHE A 85 -2.90 -15.17 6.24
CA PHE A 85 -3.39 -13.95 5.58
C PHE A 85 -2.78 -13.75 4.19
N LEU A 86 -1.46 -13.96 4.05
CA LEU A 86 -0.79 -13.89 2.75
C LEU A 86 -1.28 -14.99 1.79
N ALA A 87 -1.64 -16.17 2.31
CA ALA A 87 -2.26 -17.22 1.50
C ALA A 87 -3.64 -16.79 0.96
N GLU A 88 -4.44 -16.09 1.76
CA GLU A 88 -5.72 -15.52 1.29
C GLU A 88 -5.52 -14.41 0.26
N LEU A 89 -4.55 -13.50 0.47
CA LEU A 89 -4.19 -12.47 -0.50
C LEU A 89 -3.70 -13.06 -1.83
N ARG A 90 -3.03 -14.22 -1.80
CA ARG A 90 -2.63 -14.99 -3.00
C ARG A 90 -3.76 -15.83 -3.58
N GLY A 91 -4.88 -15.96 -2.87
CA GLY A 91 -6.02 -16.78 -3.24
C GLY A 91 -6.82 -16.24 -4.43
N LYS A 92 -7.62 -17.13 -5.02
CA LYS A 92 -8.45 -16.81 -6.19
C LYS A 92 -9.48 -15.71 -5.90
N ALA A 93 -10.08 -15.71 -4.71
CA ALA A 93 -11.10 -14.72 -4.34
C ALA A 93 -10.54 -13.29 -4.37
N TYR A 94 -9.42 -13.04 -3.69
CA TYR A 94 -8.78 -11.73 -3.68
C TYR A 94 -8.23 -11.34 -5.07
N SER A 95 -7.63 -12.29 -5.81
CA SER A 95 -7.19 -12.04 -7.18
C SER A 95 -8.35 -11.64 -8.12
N ASN A 96 -9.50 -12.33 -8.03
CA ASN A 96 -10.69 -12.02 -8.83
C ASN A 96 -11.31 -10.68 -8.44
N PHE A 97 -11.35 -10.38 -7.14
CA PHE A 97 -11.75 -9.07 -6.62
C PHE A 97 -10.93 -7.94 -7.27
N LEU A 98 -9.61 -8.03 -7.25
CA LEU A 98 -8.74 -7.03 -7.86
C LEU A 98 -8.90 -7.00 -9.39
N LYS A 99 -8.89 -8.14 -10.08
CA LYS A 99 -9.08 -8.19 -11.54
C LYS A 99 -10.39 -7.51 -11.96
N ARG A 100 -11.47 -7.74 -11.22
CA ARG A 100 -12.77 -7.09 -11.43
C ARG A 100 -12.67 -5.58 -11.24
N LEU A 101 -12.12 -5.11 -10.12
CA LEU A 101 -12.02 -3.67 -9.84
C LEU A 101 -11.16 -2.95 -10.87
N PHE A 102 -9.97 -3.47 -11.18
CA PHE A 102 -8.99 -2.85 -12.08
C PHE A 102 -9.28 -3.10 -13.57
N GLY A 103 -10.27 -3.96 -13.90
CA GLY A 103 -10.60 -4.29 -15.28
C GLY A 103 -9.49 -5.03 -16.04
N THR A 104 -8.68 -5.84 -15.34
CA THR A 104 -7.57 -6.61 -15.94
C THR A 104 -7.84 -8.11 -15.92
N ARG A 105 -7.20 -8.86 -16.83
CA ARG A 105 -7.25 -10.34 -16.87
C ARG A 105 -6.17 -11.00 -16.01
N SER A 106 -5.04 -10.33 -15.84
CA SER A 106 -3.86 -10.83 -15.12
C SER A 106 -3.22 -9.73 -14.29
N LEU A 107 -2.67 -10.15 -13.15
CA LEU A 107 -1.93 -9.31 -12.23
C LEU A 107 -0.98 -10.20 -11.43
N GLU A 108 0.02 -9.57 -10.82
CA GLU A 108 0.90 -10.18 -9.83
C GLU A 108 0.91 -9.31 -8.57
N LEU A 109 1.11 -9.94 -7.41
CA LEU A 109 1.15 -9.27 -6.12
C LEU A 109 2.54 -9.38 -5.51
N ASN A 110 3.07 -8.26 -5.05
CA ASN A 110 4.20 -8.20 -4.12
C ASN A 110 3.71 -7.66 -2.78
N PHE A 111 4.33 -8.08 -1.70
CA PHE A 111 3.96 -7.68 -0.35
C PHE A 111 5.16 -7.06 0.33
N HIS A 112 4.97 -5.93 0.99
CA HIS A 112 5.98 -5.40 1.90
C HIS A 112 5.35 -4.74 3.12
N TRP A 113 6.06 -4.80 4.24
CA TRP A 113 5.74 -4.03 5.42
C TRP A 113 6.59 -2.77 5.43
N HIS A 114 6.00 -1.65 5.84
CA HIS A 114 6.71 -0.41 6.09
C HIS A 114 6.45 0.07 7.51
N TYR A 115 7.53 0.23 8.27
CA TYR A 115 7.51 0.89 9.58
C TYR A 115 8.21 2.24 9.45
N THR A 116 7.47 3.32 9.67
CA THR A 116 7.92 4.68 9.39
C THR A 116 7.97 5.47 10.70
N PRO A 117 9.16 5.90 11.17
CA PRO A 117 9.28 6.59 12.46
C PRO A 117 8.95 8.08 12.37
N ASN A 118 9.03 8.75 13.53
CA ASN A 118 8.91 10.19 13.67
C ASN A 118 9.83 10.96 12.70
N GLY A 119 9.36 12.10 12.20
CA GLY A 119 10.08 12.99 11.28
C GLY A 119 10.11 12.53 9.82
N CYS A 120 9.68 11.30 9.53
CA CYS A 120 9.67 10.75 8.17
C CYS A 120 8.38 11.09 7.43
N SER A 121 8.45 11.04 6.10
CA SER A 121 7.30 11.28 5.20
C SER A 121 7.49 10.52 3.89
N VAL A 122 6.46 10.55 3.03
CA VAL A 122 6.58 10.11 1.64
C VAL A 122 6.15 11.28 0.76
N SER A 123 7.09 11.90 0.07
CA SER A 123 6.81 13.05 -0.79
C SER A 123 5.75 12.72 -1.86
N PRO A 124 4.99 13.72 -2.35
CA PRO A 124 4.07 13.52 -3.45
C PRO A 124 4.73 12.86 -4.67
N HIS A 125 4.15 11.77 -5.15
CA HIS A 125 4.62 11.05 -6.32
C HIS A 125 3.49 10.29 -7.01
N CYS A 126 3.75 9.87 -8.25
CA CYS A 126 2.96 8.85 -8.92
C CYS A 126 3.75 7.54 -8.96
N ASP A 127 3.03 6.44 -8.76
CA ASP A 127 3.61 5.11 -8.78
C ASP A 127 4.15 4.71 -10.16
N ALA A 128 5.11 3.79 -10.16
CA ALA A 128 5.77 3.31 -11.37
C ALA A 128 4.78 2.72 -12.40
N LYS A 129 5.07 2.91 -13.70
CA LYS A 129 4.14 2.55 -14.80
C LYS A 129 3.75 1.07 -14.86
N HIS A 130 4.57 0.17 -14.34
CA HIS A 130 4.28 -1.26 -14.33
C HIS A 130 3.27 -1.66 -13.23
N LYS A 131 3.01 -0.78 -12.26
CA LYS A 131 2.00 -1.00 -11.22
C LYS A 131 0.61 -0.71 -11.78
N LEU A 132 -0.34 -1.56 -11.43
CA LEU A 132 -1.77 -1.30 -11.58
C LEU A 132 -2.32 -0.47 -10.42
N GLY A 133 -1.78 -0.61 -9.21
CA GLY A 133 -2.22 0.08 -8.01
C GLY A 133 -1.62 -0.51 -6.74
N SER A 134 -2.11 -0.07 -5.59
CA SER A 134 -1.69 -0.56 -4.28
C SER A 134 -2.88 -0.71 -3.34
N HIS A 135 -2.86 -1.76 -2.51
CA HIS A 135 -3.78 -1.92 -1.38
C HIS A 135 -2.98 -1.84 -0.07
N ILE A 136 -3.19 -0.81 0.71
CA ILE A 136 -2.52 -0.54 1.98
C ILE A 136 -3.46 -0.95 3.12
N PHE A 137 -2.99 -1.82 4.02
CA PHE A 137 -3.65 -2.14 5.28
C PHE A 137 -2.93 -1.42 6.41
N TYR A 138 -3.68 -0.72 7.27
CA TYR A 138 -3.16 0.00 8.42
C TYR A 138 -3.20 -0.89 9.65
N PHE A 139 -2.15 -0.86 10.48
CA PHE A 139 -2.06 -1.70 11.69
C PHE A 139 -1.70 -0.91 12.96
N ASN A 140 -1.80 0.41 12.88
CA ASN A 140 -1.85 1.25 14.07
C ASN A 140 -3.28 1.24 14.62
N THR A 141 -3.43 1.06 15.93
CA THR A 141 -4.73 1.05 16.59
C THR A 141 -5.00 2.38 17.27
N LYS A 142 -6.21 2.56 17.82
CA LYS A 142 -6.55 3.78 18.57
C LYS A 142 -5.78 3.87 19.88
N GLU A 143 -5.28 2.74 20.37
CA GLU A 143 -4.52 2.63 21.60
C GLU A 143 -3.05 3.03 21.41
N ASP A 144 -2.49 2.88 20.20
CA ASP A 144 -1.07 3.11 19.92
C ASP A 144 -0.75 4.22 18.91
N TRP A 145 -1.78 4.91 18.42
CA TRP A 145 -1.62 6.01 17.46
C TRP A 145 -2.66 7.10 17.62
N ASP A 146 -2.19 8.34 17.75
CA ASP A 146 -3.01 9.53 17.65
C ASP A 146 -3.03 10.02 16.18
N PRO A 147 -4.20 10.14 15.53
CA PRO A 147 -4.31 10.74 14.20
C PRO A 147 -3.66 12.13 14.07
N ALA A 148 -3.57 12.91 15.16
CA ALA A 148 -2.90 14.21 15.16
C ALA A 148 -1.38 14.12 14.92
N TRP A 149 -0.77 12.94 15.07
CA TRP A 149 0.64 12.69 14.74
C TRP A 149 0.88 12.59 13.22
N GLY A 150 -0.15 12.65 12.39
CA GLY A 150 -0.03 12.55 10.94
C GLY A 150 0.27 11.13 10.48
N GLY A 151 1.00 11.01 9.36
CA GLY A 151 1.30 9.73 8.74
C GLY A 151 0.15 9.14 7.92
N GLU A 152 -0.95 9.86 7.71
CA GLU A 152 -1.98 9.43 6.80
C GLU A 152 -1.48 9.45 5.35
N THR A 153 -1.93 8.45 4.57
CA THR A 153 -1.78 8.52 3.12
C THR A 153 -2.77 9.55 2.59
N VAL A 154 -2.30 10.48 1.77
CA VAL A 154 -3.14 11.51 1.13
C VAL A 154 -3.25 11.24 -0.36
N ILE A 155 -4.47 11.33 -0.88
CA ILE A 155 -4.79 11.36 -2.30
C ILE A 155 -4.76 12.81 -2.75
N LEU A 156 -3.98 13.11 -3.79
CA LEU A 156 -3.70 14.48 -4.21
C LEU A 156 -4.25 14.72 -5.63
N ASP A 157 -4.83 15.89 -5.85
CA ASP A 157 -5.27 16.35 -7.18
C ASP A 157 -4.55 17.65 -7.55
N ASP A 158 -3.90 17.62 -8.71
CA ASP A 158 -3.25 18.76 -9.35
C ASP A 158 -4.07 19.28 -10.55
N HIS A 159 -5.27 18.74 -10.76
CA HIS A 159 -6.12 18.96 -11.93
C HIS A 159 -5.37 18.75 -13.26
N GLY A 160 -4.40 17.84 -13.26
CA GLY A 160 -3.59 17.49 -14.43
C GLY A 160 -2.40 18.40 -14.70
N ARG A 161 -2.12 19.41 -13.85
CA ARG A 161 -1.04 20.40 -14.07
C ARG A 161 0.37 19.80 -14.08
N PHE A 162 0.72 18.94 -13.12
CA PHE A 162 2.09 18.49 -12.90
C PHE A 162 2.45 17.28 -13.76
N ASN A 163 3.63 17.29 -14.36
CA ASN A 163 4.16 16.10 -14.99
C ASN A 163 4.48 15.03 -13.92
N ARG A 164 4.09 13.77 -14.10
CA ARG A 164 4.43 12.68 -13.15
C ARG A 164 5.93 12.52 -12.83
N LYS A 165 6.80 13.11 -13.66
CA LYS A 165 8.26 13.16 -13.50
C LYS A 165 8.73 14.48 -12.87
N SER A 166 7.91 15.10 -12.03
CA SER A 166 8.28 16.24 -11.17
C SER A 166 8.25 15.84 -9.69
N ALA A 167 8.61 16.79 -8.83
CA ALA A 167 8.58 16.66 -7.37
C ALA A 167 7.83 17.87 -6.75
N PRO A 168 6.49 17.96 -6.95
CA PRO A 168 5.69 18.99 -6.28
C PRO A 168 5.68 18.74 -4.78
N ARG A 169 5.53 19.81 -4.00
CA ARG A 169 5.28 19.74 -2.56
C ARG A 169 3.79 19.56 -2.31
N PHE A 170 3.42 19.18 -1.08
CA PHE A 170 2.02 18.99 -0.73
C PHE A 170 1.19 20.27 -0.88
N GLU A 171 1.79 21.44 -0.63
CA GLU A 171 1.15 22.75 -0.70
C GLU A 171 0.88 23.20 -2.14
N ASP A 172 1.49 22.52 -3.13
CA ASP A 172 1.34 22.87 -4.53
C ASP A 172 0.08 22.22 -5.16
N PHE A 173 -0.62 21.34 -4.43
CA PHE A 173 -1.85 20.67 -4.87
C PHE A 173 -3.11 21.42 -4.42
N GLU A 174 -4.08 21.53 -5.32
CA GLU A 174 -5.37 22.16 -5.03
C GLU A 174 -6.25 21.32 -4.11
N GLN A 175 -6.16 19.98 -4.20
CA GLN A 175 -6.89 19.08 -3.32
C GLN A 175 -5.97 18.06 -2.67
N SER A 176 -6.22 17.82 -1.37
CA SER A 176 -5.56 16.82 -0.55
C SER A 176 -6.61 16.10 0.26
N LEU A 177 -6.89 14.85 -0.10
CA LEU A 177 -7.91 14.01 0.52
C LEU A 177 -7.22 12.97 1.42
N PRO A 178 -7.26 13.13 2.75
CA PRO A 178 -6.62 12.18 3.67
C PRO A 178 -7.41 10.88 3.76
N SER A 179 -6.71 9.75 3.85
CA SER A 179 -7.30 8.47 4.24
C SER A 179 -7.32 8.35 5.76
N THR A 180 -8.34 7.72 6.33
CA THR A 180 -8.26 7.15 7.68
C THR A 180 -7.19 6.06 7.68
N ALA A 181 -6.14 6.29 8.47
CA ALA A 181 -4.92 5.48 8.50
C ALA A 181 -4.71 4.72 9.83
N ILE A 182 -5.79 4.51 10.58
CA ILE A 182 -5.81 3.81 11.88
C ILE A 182 -6.94 2.79 11.95
N GLY A 183 -6.77 1.78 12.81
CA GLY A 183 -7.69 0.68 12.98
C GLY A 183 -7.76 -0.22 11.75
N ASN A 184 -8.82 -1.04 11.69
CA ASN A 184 -9.13 -1.94 10.57
C ASN A 184 -9.58 -1.18 9.31
N TYR A 185 -8.91 -0.08 8.98
CA TYR A 185 -9.05 0.62 7.71
C TYR A 185 -8.00 0.12 6.73
N SER A 186 -8.34 0.24 5.45
CA SER A 186 -7.43 -0.01 4.35
C SER A 186 -7.65 1.03 3.26
N LEU A 187 -6.62 1.29 2.46
CA LEU A 187 -6.67 2.19 1.31
C LEU A 187 -6.31 1.41 0.05
N LEU A 188 -7.23 1.35 -0.90
CA LEU A 188 -7.01 0.77 -2.23
C LEU A 188 -7.10 1.86 -3.28
N PHE A 189 -6.10 1.99 -4.14
CA PHE A 189 -6.14 2.94 -5.25
C PHE A 189 -5.53 2.38 -6.53
N GLN A 190 -6.00 2.92 -7.66
CA GLN A 190 -5.49 2.60 -8.97
C GLN A 190 -4.39 3.57 -9.38
N ARG A 191 -3.31 3.01 -9.92
CA ARG A 191 -2.23 3.77 -10.53
C ARG A 191 -2.72 4.29 -11.88
N LEU A 192 -2.65 5.60 -12.06
CA LEU A 192 -2.83 6.33 -13.32
C LEU A 192 -1.63 7.27 -13.54
N ASP A 193 -1.61 7.98 -14.66
CA ASP A 193 -0.53 8.94 -14.94
C ASP A 193 -0.52 10.15 -13.99
N LYS A 194 -1.67 10.46 -13.38
CA LYS A 194 -1.86 11.57 -12.42
C LYS A 194 -2.38 11.07 -11.07
N SER A 195 -2.11 9.81 -10.72
CA SER A 195 -2.51 9.26 -9.42
C SER A 195 -1.53 9.70 -8.33
N TRP A 196 -1.50 11.00 -8.04
CA TRP A 196 -0.62 11.60 -7.06
C TRP A 196 -1.04 11.22 -5.65
N HIS A 197 -0.08 10.78 -4.86
CA HIS A 197 -0.27 10.48 -3.44
C HIS A 197 1.03 10.70 -2.68
N GLY A 198 0.90 10.78 -1.36
CA GLY A 198 2.04 10.86 -0.44
C GLY A 198 1.62 10.46 0.96
N VAL A 199 2.54 10.53 1.90
CA VAL A 199 2.29 10.33 3.32
C VAL A 199 2.73 11.60 4.04
N ARG A 200 1.81 12.20 4.80
CA ARG A 200 2.10 13.43 5.56
C ARG A 200 3.23 13.16 6.58
N PRO A 201 4.01 14.19 6.94
CA PRO A 201 5.04 14.07 7.97
C PRO A 201 4.48 13.46 9.26
N ILE A 202 5.27 12.57 9.86
CA ILE A 202 4.95 11.92 11.12
C ILE A 202 5.54 12.74 12.27
N HIS A 203 4.72 13.00 13.29
CA HIS A 203 5.04 13.75 14.50
C HIS A 203 4.69 12.95 15.76
N CYS A 204 5.01 11.65 15.76
CA CYS A 204 4.72 10.76 16.88
C CYS A 204 5.83 10.80 17.95
N PRO A 205 5.54 10.38 19.19
CA PRO A 205 6.55 10.21 20.24
C PRO A 205 7.64 9.20 19.84
N GLU A 206 8.76 9.23 20.57
CA GLU A 206 9.82 8.23 20.44
C GLU A 206 9.27 6.81 20.69
N GLY A 207 9.80 5.84 19.95
CA GLY A 207 9.36 4.44 20.04
C GLY A 207 8.10 4.10 19.24
N HIS A 208 7.32 5.10 18.77
CA HIS A 208 6.18 4.87 17.88
C HIS A 208 6.58 4.88 16.41
N MET A 209 5.88 4.07 15.61
CA MET A 209 6.04 4.02 14.16
C MET A 209 4.69 3.81 13.49
N ARG A 210 4.51 4.43 12.31
CA ARG A 210 3.41 4.12 11.41
C ARG A 210 3.68 2.75 10.77
N ARG A 211 2.76 1.80 10.93
CA ARG A 211 2.93 0.39 10.53
C ARG A 211 1.85 0.00 9.51
N VAL A 212 2.30 -0.43 8.33
CA VAL A 212 1.41 -0.87 7.25
C VAL A 212 1.93 -2.13 6.57
N LEU A 213 1.00 -2.93 6.04
CA LEU A 213 1.28 -3.85 4.92
C LEU A 213 0.80 -3.17 3.63
N ILE A 214 1.60 -3.22 2.58
CA ILE A 214 1.17 -2.81 1.24
C ILE A 214 1.23 -4.02 0.32
N VAL A 215 0.10 -4.28 -0.33
CA VAL A 215 -0.01 -5.17 -1.47
C VAL A 215 0.19 -4.34 -2.73
N VAL A 216 1.35 -4.49 -3.37
CA VAL A 216 1.64 -3.87 -4.66
C VAL A 216 1.03 -4.73 -5.75
N ILE A 217 0.18 -4.13 -6.57
CA ILE A 217 -0.54 -4.83 -7.64
C ILE A 217 0.14 -4.48 -8.96
N ASN A 218 0.78 -5.46 -9.58
CA ASN A 218 1.58 -5.28 -10.79
C ASN A 218 0.87 -5.80 -12.03
N GLN A 219 1.12 -5.13 -13.16
CA GLN A 219 0.78 -5.69 -14.46
C GLN A 219 1.58 -6.97 -14.67
N PHE A 220 0.90 -8.03 -15.13
CA PHE A 220 1.55 -9.28 -15.49
C PHE A 220 1.16 -9.65 -16.91
N SER A 221 2.13 -9.64 -17.82
CA SER A 221 1.89 -9.91 -19.24
C SER A 221 2.13 -11.37 -19.62
N LEU A 222 1.61 -11.78 -20.78
CA LEU A 222 1.93 -13.07 -21.38
C LEU A 222 3.43 -13.23 -21.66
N PHE A 223 4.13 -12.13 -21.97
CA PHE A 223 5.58 -12.13 -22.16
C PHE A 223 6.32 -12.44 -20.84
N ASP A 224 5.84 -11.92 -19.71
CA ASP A 224 6.38 -12.24 -18.38
C ASP A 224 6.16 -13.72 -18.04
N ARG A 225 5.02 -14.28 -18.44
CA ARG A 225 4.72 -15.71 -18.29
C ARG A 225 5.69 -16.59 -19.09
N ILE A 226 5.93 -16.27 -20.36
CA ILE A 226 6.89 -16.98 -21.21
C ILE A 226 8.30 -16.85 -20.60
N ARG A 227 8.69 -15.66 -20.18
CA ARG A 227 10.02 -15.41 -19.59
C ARG A 227 10.27 -16.19 -18.29
N ARG A 228 9.24 -16.43 -17.47
CA ARG A 228 9.35 -17.31 -16.29
C ARG A 228 9.59 -18.77 -16.66
N VAL A 229 8.94 -19.25 -17.70
CA VAL A 229 9.08 -20.63 -18.17
C VAL A 229 10.46 -20.86 -18.82
N PHE A 230 11.02 -19.85 -19.49
CA PHE A 230 12.26 -19.97 -20.26
C PHE A 230 13.51 -19.32 -19.63
N GLY A 231 13.42 -18.77 -18.42
CA GLY A 231 14.60 -18.48 -17.58
C GLY A 231 15.07 -17.02 -17.52
N LYS A 232 15.08 -16.50 -16.28
CA LYS A 232 16.10 -15.70 -15.57
C LYS A 232 15.39 -14.80 -14.54
N SER A 233 15.57 -15.14 -13.27
CA SER A 233 15.22 -14.29 -12.13
C SER A 233 15.82 -12.90 -12.33
N ARG A 234 15.00 -11.84 -12.23
CA ARG A 234 15.55 -10.49 -12.07
C ARG A 234 16.18 -10.40 -10.70
N GLN A 235 17.44 -9.92 -10.65
CA GLN A 235 18.00 -9.27 -9.46
C GLN A 235 17.04 -8.18 -9.00
N GLY A 236 16.84 -8.10 -7.69
CA GLY A 236 15.93 -7.19 -7.01
C GLY A 236 16.20 -5.73 -7.30
N TYR A 237 15.17 -4.92 -7.05
CA TYR A 237 15.19 -3.46 -7.13
C TYR A 237 15.98 -2.83 -5.98
#